data_AF-A0A7C3RDB6-F1
#
_entry.id   AF-A0A7C3RDB6-F1
#
_cell.length_a   1.000
_cell.length_b   1.000
_cell.length_c   1.000
_cell.angle_alpha   90.00
_cell.angle_beta   90.00
_cell.angle_gamma   90.00
#
_symmetry.space_group_name_H-M   'P 1'
#
loop_
_entity.id
_entity.type
_entity.pdbx_description
1 polymer ?
#
loop_
_entity_poly.entity_id
_entity_poly.type
_entity_poly.pdbx_seq_one_letter_code
_entity_poly.pdbx_strand_id
1 'polypeptide(L)' 'MIQDGLEKEVLEEIAKKMLVKKEELVLFLENKVENPVSTAESIVKLLIDKGLITYVEVIGKTCYAITQKGMREVG' A
#
# COMPACT_ATOMS: atom_id res chain seq x y z
N MET A 1 -9.05 14.79 -2.63
CA MET A 1 -9.56 14.48 -4.00
C MET A 1 -8.62 13.57 -4.79
N ILE A 2 -7.37 13.93 -5.12
CA ILE A 2 -6.45 12.98 -5.80
C ILE A 2 -5.94 11.90 -4.82
N GLN A 3 -5.69 12.27 -3.57
CA GLN A 3 -5.18 11.35 -2.54
C GLN A 3 -6.15 10.21 -2.18
N ASP A 4 -7.45 10.48 -2.09
CA ASP A 4 -8.43 9.49 -1.62
C ASP A 4 -8.65 8.35 -2.64
N GLY A 5 -8.60 8.67 -3.94
CA GLY A 5 -8.68 7.67 -5.00
C GLY A 5 -7.42 6.80 -5.08
N LEU A 6 -6.26 7.44 -4.97
CA LEU A 6 -4.97 6.73 -5.04
C LEU A 6 -4.73 5.84 -3.82
N GLU A 7 -5.13 6.28 -2.63
CA GLU A 7 -5.08 5.46 -1.41
C GLU A 7 -5.91 4.17 -1.57
N LYS A 8 -7.13 4.30 -2.10
CA LYS A 8 -8.00 3.14 -2.37
C LYS A 8 -7.37 2.19 -3.39
N GLU A 9 -6.81 2.70 -4.48
CA GLU A 9 -6.13 1.88 -5.48
C GLU A 9 -4.94 1.11 -4.90
N VAL A 10 -4.16 1.73 -4.02
CA VAL A 10 -3.04 1.07 -3.33
C VAL A 10 -3.56 -0.02 -2.38
N LEU A 11 -4.61 0.27 -1.62
CA LEU A 11 -5.21 -0.72 -0.72
C LEU A 11 -5.75 -1.93 -1.48
N GLU A 12 -6.42 -1.69 -2.61
CA GLU A 12 -6.92 -2.74 -3.52
C GLU A 12 -5.78 -3.58 -4.10
N GLU A 13 -4.68 -2.94 -4.52
CA GLU A 13 -3.50 -3.64 -5.05
C GLU A 13 -2.87 -4.56 -4.01
N ILE A 14 -2.75 -4.09 -2.76
CA ILE A 14 -2.24 -4.89 -1.64
C ILE A 14 -3.23 -6.02 -1.32
N ALA A 15 -4.54 -5.78 -1.33
CA ALA A 15 -5.56 -6.80 -1.09
C ALA A 15 -5.55 -7.91 -2.16
N LYS A 16 -5.37 -7.57 -3.44
CA LYS A 16 -5.25 -8.55 -4.54
C LYS A 16 -4.05 -9.48 -4.38
N LYS A 17 -2.93 -8.95 -3.90
CA LYS A 17 -1.66 -9.68 -3.76
C LYS A 17 -1.46 -10.30 -2.38
N MET A 18 -2.26 -9.90 -1.38
CA MET A 18 -2.14 -10.21 0.05
C MET A 18 -0.87 -9.70 0.73
N LEU A 19 0.25 -9.64 -0.02
CA LEU A 19 1.56 -9.21 0.41
C LEU A 19 2.27 -8.51 -0.76
N VAL A 20 2.79 -7.30 -0.53
CA VAL A 20 3.46 -6.49 -1.56
C VAL A 20 4.78 -5.96 -1.03
N LYS A 21 5.86 -6.06 -1.81
CA LYS A 21 7.16 -5.46 -1.45
C LYS A 21 7.14 -3.94 -1.67
N LYS A 22 7.99 -3.19 -0.95
CA LYS A 22 8.15 -1.75 -1.19
C LYS A 22 8.42 -1.43 -2.66
N GLU A 23 9.32 -2.18 -3.30
CA GLU A 23 9.69 -1.96 -4.70
C GLU A 23 8.53 -2.20 -5.65
N GLU A 24 7.71 -3.22 -5.39
CA GLU A 24 6.53 -3.54 -6.21
C GLU A 24 5.45 -2.45 -6.11
N LEU A 25 5.28 -1.87 -4.91
CA LEU A 25 4.37 -0.76 -4.71
C LEU A 25 4.86 0.53 -5.39
N VAL A 26 6.17 0.80 -5.35
CA VAL A 26 6.76 1.94 -6.08
C VAL A 26 6.55 1.76 -7.58
N LEU A 27 6.85 0.59 -8.13
CA LEU A 27 6.61 0.26 -9.56
C LEU A 27 5.14 0.43 -9.97
N PHE A 28 4.20 0.05 -9.09
CA PHE A 28 2.77 0.27 -9.33
C PHE A 28 2.41 1.76 -9.46
N LEU A 29 3.13 2.63 -8.74
CA LEU A 29 2.90 4.07 -8.69
C LEU A 29 3.68 4.86 -9.76
N GLU A 30 4.72 4.30 -10.36
CA GLU A 30 5.60 4.99 -11.34
C GLU A 30 4.83 5.63 -12.50
N ASN A 31 3.76 5.01 -12.97
CA ASN A 31 2.96 5.53 -14.08
C ASN A 31 1.72 6.33 -13.63
N LYS A 32 1.56 6.56 -12.33
CA LYS A 32 0.38 7.22 -11.73
C LYS A 32 0.71 8.57 -11.11
N VAL A 33 1.95 8.77 -10.66
CA VAL A 33 2.38 9.97 -9.95
C VAL A 33 3.81 10.36 -10.31
N GLU A 34 4.11 11.66 -10.17
CA GLU A 34 5.44 12.21 -10.45
C GLU A 34 6.52 11.73 -9.47
N ASN A 35 6.15 11.50 -8.20
CA ASN A 35 7.07 11.11 -7.13
C ASN A 35 6.63 9.79 -6.47
N PRO A 36 6.82 8.63 -7.13
CA PRO A 36 6.25 7.35 -6.70
C PRO A 36 6.79 6.88 -5.34
N VAL A 37 8.07 7.10 -5.05
CA VAL A 37 8.68 6.71 -3.76
C VAL A 37 8.05 7.45 -2.58
N SER A 38 8.04 8.79 -2.63
CA SER A 38 7.48 9.61 -1.55
C SER A 38 5.97 9.42 -1.41
N THR A 39 5.28 9.21 -2.53
CA THR A 39 3.84 8.93 -2.53
C THR A 39 3.54 7.57 -1.88
N ALA A 40 4.31 6.52 -2.23
CA ALA A 40 4.19 5.21 -1.62
C ALA A 40 4.37 5.27 -0.10
N GLU A 41 5.41 5.97 0.37
CA GLU A 41 5.69 6.12 1.80
C GLU A 41 4.55 6.85 2.54
N SER A 42 4.00 7.89 1.92
CA SER A 42 2.89 8.66 2.49
C SER A 42 1.60 7.82 2.58
N ILE A 43 1.25 7.10 1.51
CA ILE A 43 0.04 6.26 1.48
C ILE A 43 0.19 5.07 2.43
N VAL A 44 1.34 4.40 2.42
CA VAL A 44 1.62 3.29 3.35
C VAL A 44 1.47 3.75 4.79
N LYS A 45 2.03 4.92 5.14
CA LYS A 45 1.88 5.47 6.48
C LYS A 45 0.41 5.67 6.84
N LEU A 46 -0.38 6.30 5.96
CA LEU A 46 -1.82 6.50 6.18
C LEU A 46 -2.58 5.18 6.36
N LEU A 47 -2.30 4.18 5.53
CA LEU A 47 -2.96 2.86 5.60
C LEU A 47 -2.57 2.09 6.87
N ILE A 48 -1.32 2.24 7.35
CA ILE A 48 -0.87 1.69 8.63
C ILE A 48 -1.55 2.41 9.80
N ASP A 49 -1.60 3.75 9.77
CA ASP A 49 -2.24 4.56 10.81
C ASP A 49 -3.75 4.24 10.91
N LYS A 50 -4.39 3.92 9.78
CA LYS A 50 -5.78 3.43 9.72
C LYS A 50 -5.92 1.95 10.13
N GLY A 51 -4.82 1.21 10.30
CA GLY A 51 -4.81 -0.23 10.62
C GLY A 51 -5.33 -1.11 9.49
N LEU A 52 -5.22 -0.67 8.23
CA LEU A 52 -5.69 -1.39 7.04
C LEU A 52 -4.62 -2.33 6.50
N ILE A 53 -3.34 -1.95 6.64
CA ILE A 53 -2.19 -2.79 6.31
C ILE A 53 -1.24 -2.86 7.51
N THR A 54 -0.32 -3.82 7.50
CA THR A 54 0.81 -3.92 8.43
C THR A 54 2.10 -4.15 7.67
N TYR A 55 3.25 -3.83 8.27
CA TYR A 55 4.54 -4.29 7.77
C TYR A 55 4.83 -5.70 8.29
N VAL A 56 5.52 -6.48 7.47
CA VAL A 56 6.16 -7.73 7.87
C VAL A 56 7.59 -7.70 7.35
N GLU A 57 8.54 -8.02 8.23
CA GLU A 57 9.93 -8.18 7.85
C GLU A 57 10.17 -9.63 7.45
N VAL A 58 10.47 -9.83 6.16
CA VAL A 58 10.87 -11.14 5.64
C VAL A 58 12.32 -11.02 5.23
N ILE A 59 13.22 -11.68 5.97
CA ILE A 59 14.68 -11.77 5.75
C ILE A 59 15.23 -10.68 4.81
N GLY A 60 15.48 -9.49 5.37
CA GLY A 60 16.09 -8.37 4.67
C GLY A 60 15.19 -7.60 3.71
N LYS A 61 13.87 -7.87 3.68
CA LYS A 61 12.90 -7.15 2.84
C LYS A 61 11.70 -6.67 3.65
N THR A 62 11.30 -5.42 3.39
CA THR A 62 10.08 -4.83 3.93
C THR A 62 8.91 -5.13 3.00
N CYS A 63 7.92 -5.86 3.51
CA CYS A 63 6.69 -6.15 2.80
C CYS A 63 5.49 -5.58 3.56
N TYR A 64 4.44 -5.24 2.82
CA TYR A 64 3.17 -4.77 3.34
C TYR A 64 2.11 -5.86 3.17
N ALA A 65 1.47 -6.25 4.26
CA ALA A 65 0.42 -7.24 4.28
C ALA A 65 -0.94 -6.58 4.56
N ILE A 66 -1.98 -7.01 3.85
CA ILE A 66 -3.35 -6.58 4.12
C ILE A 66 -3.83 -7.15 5.46
N THR A 67 -4.50 -6.34 6.27
CA THR A 67 -5.15 -6.82 7.51
C THR A 67 -6.57 -7.30 7.22
N GLN A 68 -7.18 -7.99 8.19
CA GLN A 68 -8.62 -8.29 8.12
C GLN A 68 -9.49 -7.01 8.04
N LYS A 69 -9.06 -5.91 8.66
CA LYS A 69 -9.76 -4.63 8.58
C LYS A 69 -9.66 -4.05 7.17
N GLY A 70 -8.46 -4.04 6.59
CA GLY A 70 -8.24 -3.59 5.21
C GLY A 70 -9.02 -4.41 4.18
N MET A 71 -9.08 -5.74 4.33
CA MET A 71 -9.89 -6.60 3.46
C MET A 71 -11.38 -6.25 3.48
N ARG A 72 -11.92 -5.85 4.65
CA ARG A 72 -13.33 -5.42 4.77
C ARG A 72 -13.59 -4.03 4.20
N GLU A 73 -12.55 -3.21 4.05
CA GLU A 73 -12.69 -1.85 3.50
C GLU A 73 -12.64 -1.84 1.96
N VAL A 74 -12.04 -2.88 1.37
CA VAL A 74 -12.03 -3.11 -0.08
C VAL A 74 -13.33 -3.74 -0.58
N GLY A 75 -14.00 -4.57 0.23
CA GLY A 75 -15.25 -5.25 -0.09
C GLY A 75 -16.50 -4.43 0.23
#